data_AF-A0A1D6KGD9-F1
#
_entry.id   AF-A0A1D6KGD9-F1
#
_cell.length_a   1.000
_cell.length_b   1.000
_cell.length_c   1.000
_cell.angle_alpha   90.00
_cell.angle_beta   90.00
_cell.angle_gamma   90.00
#
_symmetry.space_group_name_H-M   'P 1'
#
loop_
_entity.id
_entity.type
_entity.pdbx_description
1 polymer ?
#
loop_
_entity_poly.entity_id
_entity_poly.type
_entity_poly.pdbx_seq_one_letter_code
_entity_poly.pdbx_strand_id
1 'polypeptide(L)'
;MINARNKEIQVLDSLGSSQDHKDLTDSIKGLQRQIDMISQRKELKYHRWPDLQVASWPLREIEMSYAKQTDSSSCGLFLLNYTNTGQGMNCLTILPRYIITTTTYMHIFS
;
A
#
# COMPACT_ATOMS: atom_id res chain seq x y z
N MET A 1 2.03 1.59 -1.06
CA MET A 1 2.85 0.40 -1.42
C MET A 1 3.77 0.77 -2.58
N ILE A 2 5.04 0.40 -2.52
CA ILE A 2 6.00 0.62 -3.61
C ILE A 2 5.91 -0.56 -4.60
N ASN A 3 5.48 -0.31 -5.83
CA ASN A 3 5.46 -1.32 -6.89
C ASN A 3 6.59 -1.05 -7.88
N ALA A 4 7.78 -1.57 -7.57
CA ALA A 4 8.97 -1.35 -8.38
C ALA A 4 8.93 -2.00 -9.77
N ARG A 5 8.12 -3.06 -9.96
CA ARG A 5 7.93 -3.67 -11.27
C ARG A 5 7.21 -2.73 -12.24
N ASN A 6 6.16 -2.06 -11.75
CA ASN A 6 5.37 -1.12 -12.53
C ASN A 6 5.86 0.32 -12.43
N LYS A 7 6.85 0.60 -11.55
CA LYS A 7 7.34 1.94 -11.21
C LYS A 7 6.20 2.87 -10.78
N GLU A 8 5.37 2.41 -9.86
CA GLU A 8 4.24 3.20 -9.33
C GLU A 8 4.19 3.09 -7.80
N ILE A 9 3.58 4.09 -7.17
CA ILE A 9 3.29 4.10 -5.73
C ILE A 9 1.79 3.97 -5.57
N GLN A 10 1.35 2.81 -5.10
CA GLN A 10 -0.07 2.54 -4.89
C GLN A 10 -0.51 3.09 -3.54
N VAL A 11 -1.52 3.96 -3.55
CA VAL A 11 -2.11 4.55 -2.34
C VAL A 11 -3.44 3.86 -2.08
N LEU A 12 -3.53 3.23 -0.91
CA LEU A 12 -4.72 2.53 -0.46
C LEU A 12 -5.27 3.27 0.76
N ASP A 13 -6.46 3.83 0.62
CA ASP A 13 -7.23 4.38 1.73
C ASP A 13 -8.47 3.53 1.97
N SER A 14 -8.54 2.89 3.14
CA SER A 14 -9.65 2.02 3.52
C SER A 14 -10.96 2.78 3.72
N LEU A 15 -10.91 4.08 4.00
CA LEU A 15 -12.10 4.95 4.13
C LEU A 15 -12.50 5.58 2.79
N GLY A 16 -11.61 5.54 1.79
CA GLY A 16 -11.82 6.08 0.45
C GLY A 16 -12.05 7.59 0.45
N SER A 17 -11.24 8.31 1.23
CA SER A 17 -11.14 9.77 1.22
C SER A 17 -10.02 10.21 0.27
N SER A 18 -10.31 11.18 -0.61
CA SER A 18 -9.27 11.85 -1.39
C SER A 18 -8.63 12.91 -0.50
N GLN A 19 -7.47 12.60 0.07
CA GLN A 19 -6.69 13.55 0.86
C GLN A 19 -5.59 14.16 0.00
N ASP A 20 -5.21 15.41 0.30
CA ASP A 20 -3.98 15.97 -0.25
C ASP A 20 -2.79 15.13 0.23
N HIS A 21 -2.11 14.46 -0.69
CA HIS A 21 -1.00 13.53 -0.43
C HIS A 21 0.30 14.23 0.01
N LYS A 22 0.22 15.33 0.76
CA LYS A 22 1.38 16.13 1.15
C LYS A 22 2.32 15.34 2.06
N ASP A 23 1.78 14.72 3.10
CA ASP A 23 2.58 13.93 4.05
C ASP A 23 3.19 12.70 3.39
N LEU A 24 2.43 12.08 2.46
CA LEU A 24 2.94 10.98 1.63
C LEU A 24 4.08 11.45 0.73
N THR A 25 3.94 12.62 0.10
CA THR A 25 4.97 13.21 -0.77
C THR A 25 6.26 13.47 0.01
N ASP A 26 6.17 13.99 1.23
CA ASP A 26 7.35 14.23 2.06
C ASP A 26 7.99 12.92 2.54
N SER A 27 7.18 11.89 2.83
CA SER A 27 7.65 10.54 3.13
C SER A 27 8.41 9.93 1.93
N ILE A 28 7.91 10.12 0.70
CA ILE A 28 8.56 9.67 -0.54
C ILE A 28 9.90 10.38 -0.76
N LYS A 29 9.97 11.71 -0.53
CA LYS A 29 11.25 12.44 -0.59
C LYS A 29 12.25 11.90 0.42
N GLY A 30 11.80 11.62 1.65
CA GLY A 30 12.63 11.00 2.69
C GLY A 30 13.18 9.64 2.25
N LEU A 31 12.32 8.79 1.68
CA LEU A 31 12.70 7.49 1.12
C LEU A 31 13.72 7.62 -0.01
N GLN A 32 13.51 8.56 -0.95
CA GLN A 32 14.46 8.80 -2.04
C GLN A 32 15.85 9.13 -1.52
N ARG A 33 15.96 10.03 -0.52
CA ARG A 33 17.25 10.37 0.10
C ARG A 33 17.95 9.15 0.67
N GLN A 34 17.20 8.26 1.34
CA GLN A 34 17.76 7.01 1.85
C GLN A 34 18.27 6.14 0.72
N ILE A 35 17.47 5.93 -0.34
CA ILE A 35 17.86 5.17 -1.55
C ILE A 35 19.12 5.75 -2.19
N ASP A 36 19.21 7.07 -2.34
CA ASP A 36 20.38 7.74 -2.92
C ASP A 36 21.64 7.47 -2.07
N MET A 37 21.54 7.60 -0.74
CA MET A 37 22.64 7.34 0.18
C MET A 37 23.13 5.89 0.11
N ILE A 38 22.22 4.93 -0.01
CA ILE A 38 22.60 3.51 -0.05
C ILE A 38 23.06 3.09 -1.45
N SER A 39 22.55 3.70 -2.53
CA SER A 39 22.89 3.36 -3.92
C SER A 39 24.39 3.49 -4.24
N GLN A 40 25.07 4.39 -3.53
CA GLN A 40 26.52 4.61 -3.64
C GLN A 40 27.36 3.49 -2.99
N ARG A 41 26.73 2.64 -2.17
CA ARG A 41 27.41 1.53 -1.48
C ARG A 41 27.46 0.30 -2.39
N LYS A 42 28.59 -0.42 -2.37
CA LYS A 42 28.84 -1.60 -3.23
C LYS A 42 27.79 -2.71 -3.09
N GLU A 43 27.10 -2.78 -1.95
CA GLU A 43 26.10 -3.79 -1.64
C GLU A 43 24.81 -3.66 -2.46
N LEU A 44 24.53 -2.48 -3.02
CA LEU A 44 23.35 -2.26 -3.87
C LEU A 44 23.59 -2.47 -5.35
N LYS A 45 24.80 -2.84 -5.77
CA LYS A 45 25.08 -3.16 -7.18
C LYS A 45 24.23 -4.30 -7.76
N TYR A 46 23.56 -5.09 -6.90
CA TYR A 46 22.74 -6.23 -7.29
C TYR A 46 21.25 -6.08 -6.92
N HIS A 47 20.70 -4.86 -6.93
CA HIS A 47 19.26 -4.69 -6.74
C HIS A 47 18.45 -5.16 -7.95
N ARG A 48 17.20 -5.61 -7.70
CA ARG A 48 16.26 -6.08 -8.75
C ARG A 48 15.32 -5.01 -9.27
N TRP A 49 15.37 -3.81 -8.69
CA TRP A 49 14.50 -2.72 -9.13
C TRP A 49 14.98 -2.17 -10.47
N PRO A 50 14.08 -1.97 -11.45
CA PRO A 50 14.45 -1.46 -12.77
C PRO A 50 14.85 0.02 -12.73
N ASP A 51 14.43 0.74 -11.69
CA ASP A 51 14.71 2.15 -11.45
C ASP A 51 14.78 2.42 -9.94
N LEU A 52 15.58 3.41 -9.54
CA LEU A 52 15.74 3.84 -8.15
C LEU A 52 15.18 5.25 -7.88
N GLN A 53 14.67 5.93 -8.91
CA GLN A 53 14.09 7.28 -8.81
C GLN A 53 12.63 7.23 -8.35
N VAL A 54 12.39 6.61 -7.19
CA VAL A 54 11.05 6.42 -6.59
C VAL A 54 10.26 7.72 -6.46
N ALA A 55 10.91 8.85 -6.17
CA ALA A 55 10.23 10.14 -6.06
C ALA A 55 9.61 10.64 -7.37
N SER A 56 10.01 10.08 -8.51
CA SER A 56 9.44 10.39 -9.82
C SER A 56 8.28 9.48 -10.21
N TRP A 57 8.01 8.43 -9.44
CA TRP A 57 7.01 7.42 -9.80
C TRP A 57 5.58 7.97 -9.58
N PRO A 58 4.65 7.71 -10.51
CA PRO A 58 3.26 8.12 -10.35
C PRO A 58 2.63 7.54 -9.08
N LEU A 59 1.85 8.38 -8.40
CA LEU A 59 0.89 7.94 -7.40
C LEU A 59 -0.32 7.33 -8.10
N ARG A 60 -0.71 6.13 -7.69
CA ARG A 60 -1.90 5.45 -8.16
C ARG A 60 -2.82 5.21 -6.99
N GLU A 61 -3.94 5.93 -6.94
CA GLU A 61 -4.99 5.66 -5.96
C GLU A 61 -5.69 4.35 -6.30
N ILE A 62 -5.89 3.53 -5.28
CA ILE A 62 -6.64 2.29 -5.38
C ILE A 62 -8.01 2.54 -4.80
N GLU A 63 -8.99 2.71 -5.69
CA GLU A 63 -10.38 2.90 -5.29
C GLU A 63 -10.96 1.61 -4.69
N MET A 64 -11.33 1.67 -3.41
CA MET A 64 -12.06 0.61 -2.70
C MET A 64 -13.58 0.84 -2.71
N SER A 65 -14.12 1.25 -3.87
CA SER A 65 -15.53 1.65 -4.01
C SER A 65 -16.55 0.62 -3.50
N TYR A 66 -16.23 -0.68 -3.60
CA TYR A 66 -17.09 -1.78 -3.17
C TYR A 66 -16.77 -2.36 -1.78
N ALA A 67 -15.69 -1.90 -1.14
CA ALA A 67 -15.18 -2.46 0.10
C ALA A 67 -14.57 -1.38 0.99
N LYS A 68 -15.31 -0.32 1.30
CA LYS A 68 -14.88 0.67 2.30
C LYS A 68 -15.00 0.10 3.71
N GLN A 69 -14.04 0.42 4.55
CA GLN A 69 -14.12 0.20 5.98
C GLN A 69 -15.23 1.08 6.59
N THR A 70 -15.97 0.52 7.54
CA THR A 70 -17.08 1.22 8.23
C THR A 70 -16.85 1.40 9.72
N ASP A 71 -15.76 0.86 10.26
CA ASP A 71 -15.35 0.97 11.66
C ASP A 71 -13.98 1.68 11.75
N SER A 72 -13.44 1.89 12.96
CA SER A 72 -12.11 2.48 13.15
C SER A 72 -10.98 1.46 13.33
N SER A 73 -11.30 0.17 13.47
CA SER A 73 -10.34 -0.87 13.90
C SER A 73 -9.91 -1.82 12.78
N SER A 74 -10.65 -1.93 11.68
CA SER A 74 -10.40 -2.92 10.63
C SER A 74 -9.35 -2.51 9.58
N CYS A 75 -8.74 -1.32 9.68
CA CYS A 75 -7.85 -0.77 8.65
C CYS A 75 -6.64 -1.67 8.36
N GLY A 76 -6.08 -2.30 9.40
CA GLY A 76 -5.01 -3.28 9.27
C GLY A 76 -5.44 -4.53 8.48
N LEU A 77 -6.67 -5.00 8.68
CA LEU A 77 -7.19 -6.18 7.96
C LEU A 77 -7.46 -5.88 6.48
N PHE A 78 -7.89 -4.66 6.17
CA PHE A 78 -7.99 -4.19 4.78
C PHE A 78 -6.63 -4.16 4.08
N LEU A 79 -5.59 -3.68 4.76
CA LEU A 79 -4.22 -3.69 4.23
C LEU A 79 -3.73 -5.13 3.97
N LEU A 80 -3.93 -6.04 4.93
CA LEU A 80 -3.56 -7.46 4.79
C LEU A 80 -4.30 -8.14 3.64
N ASN A 81 -5.58 -7.85 3.47
CA ASN A 81 -6.36 -8.41 2.39
C ASN A 81 -5.87 -7.91 1.01
N TYR A 82 -5.51 -6.63 0.90
CA TYR A 82 -4.96 -6.06 -0.33
C TYR A 82 -3.60 -6.70 -0.71
N THR A 83 -2.72 -6.92 0.27
CA THR A 83 -1.42 -7.55 0.02
C THR A 83 -1.52 -9.06 -0.24
N ASN A 84 -2.39 -9.79 0.47
CA ASN A 84 -2.55 -11.25 0.35
C ASN A 84 -3.24 -11.68 -0.96
N THR A 85 -4.15 -10.87 -1.49
CA THR A 85 -4.86 -11.19 -2.74
C THR A 85 -3.95 -11.05 -3.98
N GLY A 86 -2.66 -10.68 -3.79
CA GLY A 86 -1.75 -10.38 -4.89
C GLY A 86 -2.20 -9.16 -5.71
N GLN A 87 -3.13 -8.37 -5.17
CA GLN A 87 -3.79 -7.24 -5.84
C GLN A 87 -2.97 -5.96 -5.90
N GLY A 88 -1.65 -6.08 -5.78
CA GLY A 88 -0.79 -5.31 -6.67
C GLY A 88 -1.13 -5.52 -8.16
N MET A 89 -1.89 -6.58 -8.53
CA MET A 89 -2.27 -6.87 -9.92
C MET A 89 -3.73 -7.27 -10.27
N ASN A 90 -4.70 -7.66 -9.41
CA ASN A 90 -6.06 -8.08 -9.90
C ASN A 90 -7.25 -7.87 -8.94
N CYS A 91 -7.90 -6.70 -8.98
CA CYS A 91 -9.04 -6.28 -8.14
C CYS A 91 -10.37 -7.03 -8.36
N LEU A 92 -10.42 -8.36 -8.19
CA LEU A 92 -11.65 -9.16 -8.42
C LEU A 92 -12.03 -10.13 -7.31
N THR A 93 -11.25 -10.23 -6.23
CA THR A 93 -11.57 -11.13 -5.09
C THR A 93 -11.38 -10.43 -3.75
N ILE A 94 -12.10 -9.34 -3.49
CA ILE A 94 -12.32 -8.92 -2.10
C ILE A 94 -13.45 -9.79 -1.56
N LEU A 95 -13.13 -10.59 -0.55
CA LEU A 95 -14.08 -11.45 0.15
C LEU A 95 -15.30 -10.63 0.62
N PRO A 96 -16.52 -11.18 0.50
CA PRO A 96 -17.73 -10.45 0.84
C PRO A 96 -17.72 -10.00 2.30
N ARG A 97 -18.29 -8.80 2.52
CA ARG A 97 -18.61 -8.04 3.75
C ARG A 97 -18.74 -8.78 5.10
N TYR A 98 -18.99 -10.09 5.09
CA TYR A 98 -19.29 -10.92 6.27
C TYR A 98 -18.06 -11.48 7.01
N ILE A 99 -16.89 -11.58 6.37
CA ILE A 99 -15.72 -12.22 7.01
C ILE A 99 -14.96 -11.24 7.92
N ILE A 100 -14.92 -9.94 7.57
CA ILE A 100 -14.23 -8.92 8.38
C ILE A 100 -14.94 -8.70 9.71
N THR A 101 -16.28 -8.65 9.72
CA THR A 101 -17.05 -8.56 10.98
C THR A 101 -16.85 -9.80 11.85
N THR A 102 -16.84 -11.00 11.27
CA THR A 102 -16.71 -12.24 12.05
C THR A 102 -15.32 -12.40 12.68
N THR A 103 -14.26 -11.93 12.00
CA THR A 103 -12.87 -12.02 12.51
C THR A 103 -12.63 -11.03 13.65
N THR A 104 -13.21 -9.82 13.59
CA THR A 104 -13.15 -8.84 14.68
C THR A 104 -13.95 -9.31 15.91
N TYR A 105 -15.07 -10.02 15.72
CA TYR A 105 -15.83 -10.59 16.84
C TYR A 105 -15.16 -11.80 17.50
N MET A 106 -14.44 -12.65 16.75
CA MET A 106 -13.73 -13.81 17.32
C MET A 106 -12.52 -13.43 18.19
N HIS A 107 -11.81 -12.34 17.90
CA HIS A 107 -10.62 -11.92 18.65
C HIS A 107 -10.89 -11.01 19.86
N ILE A 108 -12.13 -10.55 20.05
CA ILE A 108 -12.53 -9.75 21.22
C ILE A 108 -13.11 -10.64 22.34
N PHE A 109 -13.42 -11.92 22.06
CA PHE A 109 -14.01 -12.86 23.02
C PHE A 109 -13.23 -14.19 23.16
N SER A 110 -11.89 -14.17 23.12
CA SER A 110 -11.04 -15.33 23.46
C SER A 110 -10.06 -15.01 24.56
#